data_AF-A0A1V6PY47-F1
#
_entry.id   AF-A0A1V6PY47-F1
#
_cell.length_a   1.000
_cell.length_b   1.000
_cell.length_c   1.000
_cell.angle_alpha   90.00
_cell.angle_beta   90.00
_cell.angle_gamma   90.00
#
_symmetry.space_group_name_H-M   'P 1'
#
loop_
_entity.id
_entity.type
_entity.pdbx_description
1 polymer ?
#
loop_
_entity_poly.entity_id
_entity_poly.type
_entity_poly.pdbx_seq_one_letter_code
_entity_poly.pdbx_strand_id
1 'polypeptide(L)'
;MFDYNDPNTAVAIRERTKNGLTLAFDTISTESNAKYYDCTLSPKKGDYSSLLPINIELENDRDRATMAYTAFGDNFKFKPNEIPARPHDRAFCVVILRTWWRLEKSWYTLLGSVMVA
;
A
#
# COMPACT_ATOMS: atom_id res chain seq x y z
N MET A 1 -2.85 -9.41 11.66
CA MET A 1 -1.79 -8.40 11.88
C MET A 1 -0.50 -9.16 12.13
N PHE A 2 0.64 -8.68 11.64
CA PHE A 2 1.95 -9.31 11.78
C PHE A 2 2.92 -8.30 12.40
N ASP A 3 3.84 -8.76 13.26
CA ASP A 3 4.90 -7.93 13.84
C ASP A 3 6.08 -7.85 12.87
N TYR A 4 6.36 -6.67 12.31
CA TYR A 4 7.43 -6.50 11.34
C TYR A 4 8.84 -6.73 11.93
N ASN A 5 8.98 -6.82 13.27
CA ASN A 5 10.25 -7.17 13.91
C ASN A 5 10.52 -8.69 13.91
N ASP A 6 9.50 -9.53 13.66
CA ASP A 6 9.71 -10.97 13.51
C ASP A 6 10.29 -11.27 12.11
N PRO A 7 11.52 -11.83 12.03
CA PRO A 7 12.20 -12.09 10.76
C PRO A 7 11.48 -13.09 9.86
N ASN A 8 10.55 -13.90 10.40
CA ASN A 8 9.80 -14.88 9.64
C ASN A 8 8.48 -14.35 9.06
N THR A 9 8.13 -13.08 9.32
CA THR A 9 6.83 -12.55 8.89
C THR A 9 6.63 -12.52 7.38
N ALA A 10 7.68 -12.26 6.59
CA ALA A 10 7.60 -12.32 5.13
C ALA A 10 7.13 -13.71 4.65
N VAL A 11 7.72 -14.77 5.23
CA VAL A 11 7.38 -16.17 4.95
C VAL A 11 5.95 -16.46 5.40
N ALA A 12 5.60 -16.05 6.63
CA ALA A 12 4.26 -16.27 7.17
C ALA A 12 3.17 -15.61 6.31
N ILE A 13 3.41 -14.40 5.78
CA ILE A 13 2.47 -13.73 4.86
C ILE A 13 2.39 -14.50 3.54
N ARG A 14 3.52 -14.95 2.98
CA ARG A 14 3.55 -15.72 1.73
C ARG A 14 2.77 -17.02 1.85
N GLU A 15 2.94 -17.75 2.95
CA GLU A 15 2.18 -18.96 3.26
C GLU A 15 0.70 -18.67 3.46
N ARG A 16 0.37 -17.66 4.27
CA ARG A 16 -1.01 -17.26 4.56
C ARG A 16 -1.78 -16.86 3.31
N THR A 17 -1.11 -16.20 2.38
CA THR A 17 -1.67 -15.76 1.10
C THR A 17 -1.52 -16.80 -0.01
N LYS A 18 -0.86 -17.93 0.26
CA LYS A 18 -0.57 -18.99 -0.72
C LYS A 18 0.11 -18.45 -1.98
N ASN A 19 1.11 -17.57 -1.81
CA ASN A 19 1.78 -16.83 -2.89
C ASN A 19 0.86 -15.89 -3.70
N GLY A 20 -0.30 -15.53 -3.15
CA GLY A 20 -1.35 -14.77 -3.82
C GLY A 20 -1.35 -13.27 -3.52
N LEU A 21 -0.38 -12.75 -2.76
CA LEU A 21 -0.29 -11.31 -2.49
C LEU A 21 0.16 -10.57 -3.75
N THR A 22 -0.73 -9.76 -4.32
CA THR A 22 -0.49 -9.06 -5.60
C THR A 22 -0.29 -7.57 -5.44
N LEU A 23 -0.71 -6.97 -4.31
CA LEU A 23 -0.58 -5.54 -4.07
C LEU A 23 0.14 -5.32 -2.74
N ALA A 24 1.16 -4.45 -2.74
CA ALA A 24 1.80 -3.96 -1.52
C ALA A 24 1.95 -2.44 -1.57
N PHE A 25 1.74 -1.81 -0.42
CA PHE A 25 1.96 -0.37 -0.23
C PHE A 25 2.93 -0.14 0.93
N ASP A 26 4.12 0.35 0.61
CA ASP A 26 5.22 0.58 1.54
C ASP A 26 5.26 2.03 2.02
N THR A 27 5.02 2.22 3.31
CA THR A 27 5.01 3.54 3.95
C THR A 27 6.30 3.87 4.70
N ILE A 28 7.33 3.01 4.63
CA ILE A 28 8.64 3.19 5.28
C ILE A 28 9.72 3.49 4.24
N SER A 29 9.69 2.77 3.10
CA SER A 29 10.54 3.01 1.93
C SER A 29 12.06 2.94 2.21
N THR A 30 12.50 1.89 2.91
CA THR A 30 13.92 1.57 3.13
C THR A 30 14.33 0.34 2.32
N GLU A 31 15.64 0.17 2.07
CA GLU A 31 16.16 -1.01 1.35
C GLU A 31 15.80 -2.34 2.03
N SER A 32 15.81 -2.35 3.37
CA SER A 32 15.35 -3.52 4.14
C SER A 32 13.89 -3.85 3.87
N ASN A 33 13.04 -2.84 3.69
CA ASN A 33 11.63 -3.03 3.39
C ASN A 33 11.40 -3.45 1.94
N ALA A 34 12.14 -2.88 0.98
CA ALA A 34 12.12 -3.33 -0.40
C ALA A 34 12.41 -4.84 -0.51
N LYS A 35 13.49 -5.31 0.14
CA LYS A 35 13.85 -6.74 0.23
C LYS A 35 12.79 -7.58 0.93
N TYR A 36 12.13 -7.02 1.95
CA TYR A 36 11.00 -7.69 2.60
C TYR A 36 9.87 -7.97 1.60
N TYR A 37 9.53 -7.00 0.74
CA TYR A 37 8.48 -7.16 -0.26
C TYR A 37 8.89 -8.08 -1.41
N ASP A 38 10.16 -8.14 -1.81
CA ASP A 38 10.66 -9.17 -2.75
C ASP A 38 10.36 -10.59 -2.26
N CYS A 39 10.54 -10.81 -0.94
CA CYS A 39 10.24 -12.08 -0.30
C CYS A 39 8.75 -12.32 -0.02
N THR A 40 7.90 -11.29 -0.14
CA THR A 40 6.50 -11.39 0.30
C THR A 40 5.51 -11.38 -0.87
N LEU A 41 5.79 -10.58 -1.90
CA LEU A 41 4.93 -10.45 -3.07
C LEU A 41 4.93 -11.72 -3.93
N SER A 42 3.84 -11.88 -4.69
CA SER A 42 3.71 -12.92 -5.69
C SER A 42 4.69 -12.65 -6.85
N PRO A 43 5.58 -13.59 -7.20
CA PRO A 43 6.56 -13.37 -8.26
C PRO A 43 5.95 -13.27 -9.66
N LYS A 44 4.68 -13.65 -9.84
CA LYS A 44 4.00 -13.62 -11.15
C LYS A 44 3.20 -12.35 -11.41
N LYS A 45 2.75 -11.65 -10.35
CA LYS A 45 1.74 -10.58 -10.43
C LYS A 45 1.87 -9.54 -9.31
N GLY A 46 3.03 -9.42 -8.67
CA GLY A 46 3.24 -8.40 -7.65
C GLY A 46 3.18 -7.00 -8.25
N ASP A 47 2.53 -6.06 -7.57
CA ASP A 47 2.54 -4.62 -7.85
C ASP A 47 2.92 -3.94 -6.55
N TYR A 48 4.06 -3.26 -6.58
CA TYR A 48 4.66 -2.62 -5.43
C TYR A 48 4.55 -1.11 -5.58
N SER A 49 3.99 -0.46 -4.57
CA SER A 49 4.03 0.99 -4.48
C SER A 49 4.60 1.45 -3.15
N SER A 50 5.37 2.52 -3.17
CA SER A 50 6.03 3.09 -2.00
C SER A 50 5.70 4.58 -1.82
N LEU A 51 5.85 5.11 -0.62
CA LEU A 51 5.72 6.56 -0.39
C LEU A 51 6.91 7.34 -0.95
N LEU A 52 8.12 6.77 -0.87
CA LEU A 52 9.33 7.38 -1.41
C LEU A 52 9.89 6.54 -2.57
N PRO A 53 10.60 7.17 -3.53
CA PRO A 53 11.15 6.45 -4.68
C PRO A 53 12.20 5.43 -4.23
N ILE A 54 11.79 4.17 -4.18
CA ILE A 54 12.63 2.99 -3.94
C ILE A 54 12.06 1.85 -4.77
N ASN A 55 12.95 1.03 -5.31
CA ASN A 55 12.63 -0.06 -6.21
C ASN A 55 12.83 -1.40 -5.48
N ILE A 56 12.16 -2.43 -5.96
CA ILE A 56 12.35 -3.82 -5.54
C ILE A 56 13.10 -4.59 -6.63
N GLU A 57 13.75 -5.71 -6.28
CA GLU A 57 14.53 -6.48 -7.26
C GLU A 57 13.66 -7.37 -8.16
N LEU A 58 12.45 -7.70 -7.72
CA LEU A 58 11.50 -8.45 -8.53
C LEU A 58 11.30 -7.75 -9.88
N GLU A 59 11.60 -8.45 -10.97
CA GLU A 59 11.43 -7.96 -12.34
C GLU A 59 9.96 -7.60 -12.55
N ASN A 60 9.66 -6.32 -12.36
CA ASN A 60 8.31 -5.82 -12.25
C ASN A 60 8.27 -4.46 -12.94
N ASP A 61 7.56 -4.39 -14.06
CA ASP A 61 7.39 -3.15 -14.84
C ASP A 61 6.52 -2.09 -14.11
N ARG A 62 6.31 -2.23 -12.79
CA ARG A 62 5.23 -1.54 -12.05
C ARG A 62 5.60 -1.09 -10.65
N ASP A 63 6.88 -0.98 -10.31
CA ASP A 63 7.28 -0.27 -9.11
C ASP A 63 7.01 1.25 -9.25
N ARG A 64 6.33 1.83 -8.26
CA ARG A 64 5.95 3.26 -8.33
C ARG A 64 5.91 3.93 -6.97
N ALA A 65 6.40 5.15 -6.92
CA ALA A 65 6.16 6.04 -5.79
C ALA A 65 4.76 6.67 -5.90
N THR A 66 3.94 6.53 -4.87
CA THR A 66 2.61 7.16 -4.78
C THR A 66 2.56 8.09 -3.58
N MET A 67 2.41 9.40 -3.83
CA MET A 67 2.27 10.42 -2.80
C MET A 67 0.92 11.11 -2.94
N ALA A 68 0.23 11.37 -1.82
CA ALA A 68 -1.13 11.91 -1.83
C ALA A 68 -1.21 13.45 -1.87
N TYR A 69 -0.07 14.16 -1.91
CA TYR A 69 -0.05 15.63 -1.78
C TYR A 69 -0.82 16.35 -2.89
N THR A 70 -0.74 15.86 -4.12
CA THR A 70 -1.44 16.43 -5.28
C THR A 70 -2.95 16.21 -5.26
N ALA A 71 -3.46 15.29 -4.44
CA ALA A 71 -4.89 15.04 -4.32
C ALA A 71 -5.65 16.21 -3.67
N PHE A 72 -4.95 17.09 -2.96
CA PHE A 72 -5.52 18.28 -2.31
C PHE A 72 -5.64 19.49 -3.26
N GLY A 73 -5.13 19.39 -4.49
CA GLY A 73 -5.21 20.46 -5.48
C GLY A 73 -4.02 21.41 -5.49
N ASP A 74 -3.05 21.21 -4.60
CA ASP A 74 -1.83 21.99 -4.52
C ASP A 74 -0.66 21.30 -5.23
N ASN A 75 0.25 22.10 -5.80
CA ASN A 75 1.56 21.60 -6.23
C ASN A 75 2.45 21.35 -4.99
N PHE A 76 3.46 20.51 -5.14
CA PHE A 76 4.47 20.36 -4.10
C PHE A 76 5.87 20.21 -4.70
N LYS A 77 6.89 20.54 -3.91
CA LYS A 77 8.29 20.36 -4.29
C LYS A 77 8.85 19.12 -3.62
N PHE A 78 9.40 18.21 -4.42
CA PHE A 78 10.11 17.04 -3.95
C PHE A 78 11.57 17.11 -4.39
N LYS A 79 12.47 17.39 -3.44
CA LYS A 79 13.88 17.66 -3.76
C LYS A 79 13.96 18.78 -4.84
N PRO A 80 14.68 18.69 -5.98
CA PRO A 80 14.67 19.76 -6.96
C PRO A 80 13.42 19.75 -7.88
N ASN A 81 12.57 18.75 -7.78
CA ASN A 81 11.45 18.55 -8.71
C ASN A 81 10.19 19.27 -8.22
N GLU A 82 9.54 20.00 -9.11
CA GLU A 82 8.20 20.54 -8.88
C GLU A 82 7.16 19.56 -9.45
N ILE A 83 6.23 19.14 -8.60
CA ILE A 83 5.17 18.20 -8.96
C ILE A 83 3.85 18.97 -8.96
N PRO A 84 3.24 19.18 -10.14
CA PRO A 84 2.00 19.94 -10.24
C PRO A 84 0.82 19.15 -9.67
N ALA A 85 -0.18 19.86 -9.17
CA ALA A 85 -1.46 19.26 -8.81
C ALA A 85 -2.07 18.52 -10.01
N ARG A 86 -2.65 17.34 -9.77
CA ARG A 86 -3.28 16.53 -10.82
C ARG A 86 -4.72 16.23 -10.43
N PRO A 87 -5.72 16.68 -11.22
CA PRO A 87 -7.13 16.41 -10.92
C PRO A 87 -7.47 14.92 -10.76
N HIS A 88 -6.74 14.04 -11.47
CA HIS A 88 -6.91 12.60 -11.38
C HIS A 88 -6.54 12.04 -9.98
N ASP A 89 -5.55 12.63 -9.31
CA ASP A 89 -5.12 12.16 -7.99
C ASP A 89 -6.20 12.40 -6.92
N ARG A 90 -6.95 13.51 -7.06
CA ARG A 90 -8.14 13.77 -6.26
C ARG A 90 -9.22 12.70 -6.48
N ALA A 91 -9.49 12.36 -7.74
CA ALA A 91 -10.49 11.33 -8.07
C ALA A 91 -10.10 9.96 -7.48
N PHE A 92 -8.82 9.58 -7.60
CA PHE A 92 -8.29 8.36 -7.00
C PHE A 92 -8.41 8.36 -5.47
N CYS A 93 -8.02 9.46 -4.81
CA CYS A 93 -8.15 9.62 -3.35
C CYS A 93 -9.60 9.46 -2.87
N VAL A 94 -10.57 10.04 -3.58
CA VAL A 94 -12.00 9.88 -3.26
C VAL A 94 -12.45 8.43 -3.34
N VAL A 95 -11.98 7.66 -4.32
CA VAL A 95 -12.32 6.23 -4.44
C VAL A 95 -11.77 5.43 -3.26
N ILE A 96 -10.51 5.66 -2.89
CA ILE A 96 -9.89 5.02 -1.73
C ILE A 96 -10.65 5.34 -0.44
N LEU A 97 -10.88 6.63 -0.16
CA LEU A 97 -11.55 7.07 1.06
C LEU A 97 -12.98 6.53 1.17
N ARG A 98 -13.72 6.50 0.05
CA ARG A 98 -15.07 5.89 0.01
C ARG A 98 -15.05 4.40 0.29
N THR A 99 -14.06 3.69 -0.24
CA THR A 99 -13.92 2.23 -0.04
C THR A 99 -13.58 1.95 1.41
N TRP A 100 -12.63 2.69 1.97
CA TRP A 100 -12.21 2.56 3.36
C TRP A 100 -13.37 2.83 4.33
N TRP A 101 -14.09 3.94 4.12
CA TRP A 101 -15.28 4.29 4.89
C TRP A 101 -16.38 3.22 4.85
N ARG A 102 -16.58 2.55 3.70
CA ARG A 102 -17.54 1.44 3.57
C ARG A 102 -17.10 0.22 4.37
N LEU A 103 -15.81 -0.13 4.31
CA LEU A 103 -15.26 -1.24 5.09
C LEU A 103 -15.43 -0.96 6.58
N GLU A 104 -15.00 0.21 7.04
CA GLU A 104 -15.11 0.64 8.44
C GLU A 104 -16.56 0.56 8.97
N LYS A 105 -17.53 1.08 8.22
CA LYS A 105 -18.96 0.96 8.59
C LYS A 105 -19.45 -0.48 8.67
N SER A 106 -18.98 -1.35 7.77
CA SER A 106 -19.30 -2.78 7.80
C SER A 106 -18.82 -3.42 9.10
N TRP A 107 -17.58 -3.11 9.54
CA TRP A 107 -17.03 -3.58 10.81
C TRP A 107 -17.86 -3.11 12.01
N TYR A 108 -18.27 -1.84 12.06
CA TYR A 108 -19.11 -1.34 13.16
C TYR A 108 -20.53 -1.97 13.17
N THR A 109 -21.10 -2.26 12.01
CA THR A 109 -22.42 -2.91 11.91
C THR A 109 -22.35 -4.37 12.37
N LEU A 110 -21.27 -5.08 12.00
CA LEU A 110 -21.00 -6.45 12.46
C LEU A 110 -20.78 -6.51 13.96
N LEU A 111 -19.97 -5.62 14.54
CA LEU A 111 -19.74 -5.56 15.98
C LEU A 111 -20.99 -5.16 16.77
N GLY A 112 -21.79 -4.23 16.24
CA GLY A 112 -23.07 -3.85 16.84
C GLY A 112 -24.10 -4.99 16.87
N SER A 113 -24.04 -5.92 15.91
CA SER A 113 -24.95 -7.07 15.83
C SER A 113 -24.55 -8.22 16.77
N VAL A 114 -23.26 -8.32 17.12
CA VAL A 114 -22.74 -9.35 18.05
C VAL A 114 -22.93 -8.95 19.52
N MET A 115 -23.09 -7.65 19.81
CA MET A 115 -23.30 -7.13 21.17
C MET A 115 -24.78 -7.11 21.63
N VAL A 116 -25.72 -7.52 20.76
CA VAL A 116 -27.17 -7.52 21.03
C VAL A 116 -27.78 -8.92 20.88
N ALA A 117 -26.95 -9.97 20.80
CA ALA A 117 -27.36 -11.38 20.72
C ALA A 117 -26.97 -12.15 21.98
#